data_AF-A0A0D3FJT1-F1
#
_entry.id   AF-A0A0D3FJT1-F1
#
_cell.length_a   1.000
_cell.length_b   1.000
_cell.length_c   1.000
_cell.angle_alpha   90.00
_cell.angle_beta   90.00
_cell.angle_gamma   90.00
#
_symmetry.space_group_name_H-M   'P 1'
#
loop_
_entity.id
_entity.type
_entity.pdbx_description
1 polymer ?
#
loop_
_entity_poly.entity_id
_entity_poly.type
_entity_poly.pdbx_seq_one_letter_code
_entity_poly.pdbx_strand_id
1 'polypeptide(L)'
;MAFASLVSGDDFTCAMETNTSAVRCPRGGAVEAGFLNTSISTLTAGGSRAYGVRKNDGGVRCSGGGVLAPREDLYMDGLAIGDSHACGLPRPNHTATCWSLGCDTTTLYYPAVSTTFELLVAGGNLTCGLVSTNFSLLCWSMDGLMAAEVNLPSILPGVCVSDNSSCKCGLFPDSGRFCKVSGDIICKVSPHPCAGRGEERRWRWTLRRCSIDQSTKPPPPPTPSRVLHRPRGDTLPRPPLFAASVPGRAPLPGC
;
A
#
# COMPACT_ATOMS: atom_id res chain seq x y z
N MET A 1 -2.12 23.76 3.03
CA MET A 1 -2.83 22.47 3.19
C MET A 1 -1.80 21.41 3.49
N ALA A 2 -2.11 20.45 4.36
CA ALA A 2 -1.21 19.36 4.73
C ALA A 2 -1.93 18.02 4.53
N PHE A 3 -1.19 17.03 4.02
CA PHE A 3 -1.70 15.70 3.73
C PHE A 3 -1.03 14.70 4.68
N ALA A 4 -1.80 13.73 5.16
CA ALA A 4 -1.35 12.65 6.03
C ALA A 4 -0.84 11.44 5.25
N SER A 5 -1.42 11.17 4.08
CA SER A 5 -0.99 10.08 3.19
C SER A 5 -1.31 10.38 1.73
N LEU A 6 -0.65 9.65 0.84
CA LEU A 6 -0.79 9.70 -0.60
C LEU A 6 -0.87 8.27 -1.13
N VAL A 7 -1.73 8.03 -2.12
CA VAL A 7 -1.87 6.74 -2.80
C VAL A 7 -2.00 6.96 -4.29
N SER A 8 -1.52 6.01 -5.09
CA SER A 8 -1.70 6.02 -6.54
C SER A 8 -2.17 4.65 -7.01
N GLY A 9 -3.17 4.65 -7.87
CA GLY A 9 -3.56 3.48 -8.67
C GLY A 9 -3.08 3.64 -10.12
N ASP A 10 -3.69 2.88 -11.03
CA ASP A 10 -3.31 2.84 -12.44
C ASP A 10 -3.50 4.19 -13.15
N ASP A 11 -4.59 4.90 -12.82
CA ASP A 11 -5.02 6.11 -13.51
C ASP A 11 -5.37 7.27 -12.56
N PHE A 12 -5.12 7.10 -11.25
CA PHE A 12 -5.42 8.11 -10.26
C PHE A 12 -4.35 8.28 -9.18
N THR A 13 -4.33 9.47 -8.60
CA THR A 13 -3.58 9.78 -7.38
C THR A 13 -4.51 10.49 -6.41
N CYS A 14 -4.53 10.01 -5.16
CA CYS A 14 -5.32 10.59 -4.09
C CYS A 14 -4.44 10.95 -2.90
N ALA A 15 -4.86 11.97 -2.15
CA ALA A 15 -4.25 12.41 -0.92
C ALA A 15 -5.30 12.47 0.19
N MET A 16 -4.93 12.06 1.40
CA MET A 16 -5.77 12.19 2.58
C MET A 16 -5.35 13.43 3.37
N GLU A 17 -6.27 14.34 3.66
CA GLU A 17 -6.01 15.55 4.42
C GLU A 17 -5.78 15.26 5.91
N THR A 18 -4.78 15.92 6.52
CA THR A 18 -4.41 15.67 7.93
C THR A 18 -5.51 16.05 8.93
N ASN A 19 -6.27 17.12 8.67
CA ASN A 19 -7.20 17.69 9.65
C ASN A 19 -8.62 17.14 9.53
N THR A 20 -9.10 17.04 8.29
CA THR A 20 -10.47 16.65 7.97
C THR A 20 -10.59 15.16 7.71
N SER A 21 -9.46 14.45 7.51
CA SER A 21 -9.46 13.06 7.05
C SER A 21 -10.18 12.86 5.71
N ALA A 22 -10.38 13.94 4.94
CA ALA A 22 -11.01 13.91 3.62
C ALA A 22 -10.02 13.42 2.56
N VAL A 23 -10.51 12.65 1.60
CA VAL A 23 -9.73 12.18 0.45
C VAL A 23 -9.92 13.16 -0.71
N ARG A 24 -8.84 13.53 -1.40
CA ARG A 24 -8.84 14.35 -2.61
C ARG A 24 -8.07 13.67 -3.72
N CYS A 25 -8.62 13.61 -4.92
CA CYS A 25 -8.01 12.95 -6.07
C CYS A 25 -7.99 13.89 -7.29
N PRO A 26 -6.91 14.69 -7.46
CA PRO A 26 -6.80 15.65 -8.57
C PRO A 26 -7.02 15.04 -9.96
N ARG A 27 -6.66 13.76 -10.13
CA ARG A 27 -6.88 12.98 -11.35
C ARG A 27 -7.60 11.68 -10.99
N GLY A 28 -8.81 11.77 -10.44
CA GLY A 28 -9.55 10.58 -9.99
C GLY A 28 -10.92 10.91 -9.40
N GLY A 29 -11.69 11.76 -10.07
CA GLY A 29 -12.95 12.28 -9.50
C GLY A 29 -13.96 11.19 -9.12
N ALA A 30 -14.02 10.08 -9.88
CA ALA A 30 -14.84 8.92 -9.52
C ALA A 30 -14.35 8.24 -8.22
N VAL A 31 -13.03 8.17 -8.02
CA VAL A 31 -12.42 7.63 -6.81
C VAL A 31 -12.71 8.54 -5.61
N GLU A 32 -12.54 9.85 -5.78
CA GLU A 32 -12.85 10.86 -4.76
C GLU A 32 -14.33 10.82 -4.36
N ALA A 33 -15.24 10.67 -5.32
CA ALA A 33 -16.67 10.59 -5.10
C ALA A 33 -17.05 9.43 -4.15
N GLY A 34 -16.34 8.31 -4.22
CA GLY A 34 -16.57 7.15 -3.35
C GLY A 34 -16.30 7.40 -1.86
N PHE A 35 -15.51 8.43 -1.53
CA PHE A 35 -15.16 8.82 -0.17
C PHE A 35 -15.85 10.10 0.32
N LEU A 36 -16.79 10.65 -0.44
CA LEU A 36 -17.55 11.82 -0.01
C LEU A 36 -18.24 11.56 1.34
N ASN A 37 -18.27 12.60 2.18
CA ASN A 37 -18.84 12.56 3.54
C ASN A 37 -18.25 11.46 4.45
N THR A 38 -17.08 10.92 4.12
CA THR A 38 -16.44 9.84 4.87
C THR A 38 -15.07 10.30 5.36
N SER A 39 -14.83 10.24 6.67
CA SER A 39 -13.52 10.50 7.25
C SER A 39 -12.68 9.22 7.28
N ILE A 40 -11.52 9.25 6.64
CA ILE A 40 -10.62 8.10 6.50
C ILE A 40 -9.42 8.22 7.46
N SER A 41 -8.97 7.10 8.05
CA SER A 41 -7.76 7.00 8.87
C SER A 41 -6.59 6.34 8.13
N THR A 42 -6.89 5.43 7.20
CA THR A 42 -5.91 4.71 6.38
C THR A 42 -6.42 4.68 4.95
N LEU A 43 -5.59 5.06 3.97
CA LEU A 43 -5.94 5.08 2.55
C LEU A 43 -4.94 4.21 1.79
N THR A 44 -5.43 3.38 0.88
CA THR A 44 -4.63 2.50 0.00
C THR A 44 -5.26 2.42 -1.39
N ALA A 45 -4.47 2.06 -2.40
CA ALA A 45 -4.88 1.97 -3.79
C ALA A 45 -4.26 0.75 -4.46
N GLY A 46 -4.97 0.19 -5.44
CA GLY A 46 -4.50 -0.89 -6.30
C GLY A 46 -5.42 -1.01 -7.52
N GLY A 47 -4.83 -1.26 -8.70
CA GLY A 47 -5.53 -1.16 -9.97
C GLY A 47 -6.21 0.20 -10.14
N SER A 48 -7.47 0.19 -10.59
CA SER A 48 -8.32 1.39 -10.76
C SER A 48 -9.16 1.76 -9.52
N ARG A 49 -8.87 1.18 -8.35
CA ARG A 49 -9.67 1.36 -7.12
C ARG A 49 -8.85 1.83 -5.94
N ALA A 50 -9.50 2.56 -5.04
CA ALA A 50 -8.96 2.89 -3.72
C ALA A 50 -9.85 2.37 -2.61
N TYR A 51 -9.22 2.05 -1.49
CA TYR A 51 -9.88 1.61 -0.27
C TYR A 51 -9.44 2.47 0.91
N GLY A 52 -10.37 2.75 1.81
CA GLY A 52 -10.13 3.55 2.99
C GLY A 52 -10.72 2.90 4.25
N VAL A 53 -9.97 2.94 5.36
CA VAL A 53 -10.49 2.59 6.69
C VAL A 53 -11.18 3.82 7.27
N ARG A 54 -12.45 3.66 7.65
CA ARG A 54 -13.25 4.72 8.26
C ARG A 54 -12.76 5.03 9.66
N LYS A 55 -12.62 6.32 9.96
CA LYS A 55 -12.10 6.79 11.24
C LYS A 55 -13.04 6.52 12.42
N ASN A 56 -14.36 6.47 12.18
CA ASN A 56 -15.36 6.39 13.26
C ASN A 56 -15.56 4.97 13.80
N ASP A 57 -15.53 3.96 12.92
CA ASP A 57 -15.79 2.56 13.29
C ASP A 57 -14.80 1.59 12.67
N GLY A 58 -13.69 2.03 12.08
CA GLY A 58 -12.70 1.13 11.49
C GLY A 58 -13.20 0.30 10.29
N GLY A 59 -14.41 0.54 9.78
CA GLY A 59 -14.97 -0.19 8.65
C GLY A 59 -14.27 0.17 7.33
N VAL A 60 -14.24 -0.75 6.39
CA VAL A 60 -13.57 -0.55 5.09
C VAL A 60 -14.56 0.04 4.07
N ARG A 61 -14.13 1.07 3.36
CA ARG A 61 -14.86 1.73 2.27
C ARG A 61 -14.10 1.58 0.96
N CYS A 62 -14.78 1.18 -0.12
CA CYS A 62 -14.25 1.14 -1.48
C CYS A 62 -14.72 2.37 -2.28
N SER A 63 -13.87 2.90 -3.15
CA SER A 63 -14.18 4.04 -4.00
C SER A 63 -15.25 3.77 -5.08
N GLY A 64 -15.43 2.51 -5.49
CA GLY A 64 -16.38 2.10 -6.54
C GLY A 64 -17.78 1.70 -6.07
N GLY A 65 -18.08 1.79 -4.76
CA GLY A 65 -19.30 1.18 -4.20
C GLY A 65 -19.27 -0.37 -4.21
N GLY A 66 -20.21 -1.00 -3.49
CA GLY A 66 -20.39 -2.46 -3.49
C GLY A 66 -19.84 -3.24 -2.28
N VAL A 67 -20.31 -4.48 -2.14
CA VAL A 67 -20.02 -5.49 -1.09
C VAL A 67 -18.61 -6.10 -1.29
N LEU A 68 -17.62 -5.26 -1.59
CA LEU A 68 -16.22 -5.68 -1.77
C LEU A 68 -15.36 -5.38 -0.55
N ALA A 69 -15.98 -4.84 0.50
CA ALA A 69 -15.37 -4.74 1.81
C ALA A 69 -15.53 -6.09 2.53
N PRO A 70 -14.56 -6.47 3.38
CA PRO A 70 -14.72 -7.61 4.26
C PRO A 70 -15.93 -7.36 5.17
N ARG A 71 -16.44 -8.41 5.81
CA ARG A 71 -17.59 -8.32 6.72
C ARG A 71 -17.47 -7.10 7.66
N GLU A 72 -18.59 -6.42 7.90
CA GLU A 72 -18.66 -5.15 8.64
C GLU A 72 -18.19 -5.26 10.11
N ASP A 73 -17.93 -6.46 10.61
CA ASP A 73 -17.41 -6.74 11.96
C ASP A 73 -15.87 -6.72 12.06
N LEU A 74 -15.15 -6.59 10.94
CA LEU A 74 -13.69 -6.59 10.93
C LEU A 74 -13.11 -5.17 10.92
N TYR A 75 -12.57 -4.78 12.08
CA TYR A 75 -11.85 -3.53 12.31
C TYR A 75 -10.39 -3.68 11.90
N MET A 76 -9.93 -2.94 10.90
CA MET A 76 -8.58 -3.13 10.33
C MET A 76 -7.57 -2.07 10.79
N ASP A 77 -6.33 -2.49 11.11
CA ASP A 77 -5.17 -1.60 11.33
C ASP A 77 -4.38 -1.29 10.04
N GLY A 78 -4.55 -2.12 9.01
CA GLY A 78 -3.90 -1.94 7.71
C GLY A 78 -4.63 -2.68 6.60
N LEU A 79 -4.51 -2.16 5.37
CA LEU A 79 -4.99 -2.81 4.15
C LEU A 79 -3.89 -2.83 3.08
N ALA A 80 -3.86 -3.92 2.32
CA ALA A 80 -3.09 -4.10 1.11
C ALA A 80 -4.02 -4.48 -0.04
N ILE A 81 -3.92 -3.80 -1.18
CA ILE A 81 -4.81 -3.97 -2.33
C ILE A 81 -3.99 -4.41 -3.53
N GLY A 82 -4.33 -5.57 -4.10
CA GLY A 82 -3.87 -6.02 -5.40
C GLY A 82 -4.90 -5.70 -6.49
N ASP A 83 -4.70 -6.26 -7.68
CA ASP A 83 -5.58 -6.02 -8.83
C ASP A 83 -6.92 -6.78 -8.68
N SER A 84 -6.88 -7.95 -8.05
CA SER A 84 -8.02 -8.89 -7.93
C SER A 84 -8.38 -9.26 -6.49
N HIS A 85 -7.59 -8.83 -5.50
CA HIS A 85 -7.79 -9.17 -4.09
C HIS A 85 -7.40 -8.02 -3.18
N ALA A 86 -7.87 -8.10 -1.94
CA ALA A 86 -7.46 -7.22 -0.87
C ALA A 86 -7.18 -8.04 0.38
N CYS A 87 -6.28 -7.55 1.21
CA CYS A 87 -5.92 -8.15 2.48
C CYS A 87 -5.95 -7.10 3.57
N GLY A 88 -6.41 -7.48 4.76
CA GLY A 88 -6.48 -6.62 5.93
C GLY A 88 -5.83 -7.28 7.15
N LEU A 89 -5.41 -6.44 8.09
CA LEU A 89 -4.97 -6.84 9.42
C LEU A 89 -6.07 -6.52 10.45
N PRO A 90 -6.94 -7.48 10.78
CA PRO A 90 -8.01 -7.27 11.74
C PRO A 90 -7.47 -7.18 13.17
N ARG A 91 -8.05 -6.28 13.95
CA ARG A 91 -7.83 -6.18 15.40
C ARG A 91 -8.60 -7.29 16.12
N PRO A 92 -8.04 -7.86 17.21
CA PRO A 92 -6.71 -7.62 17.79
C PRO A 92 -5.63 -8.60 17.29
N ASN A 93 -5.97 -9.51 16.38
CA ASN A 93 -5.14 -10.69 16.09
C ASN A 93 -4.00 -10.41 15.12
N HIS A 94 -4.09 -9.37 14.28
CA HIS A 94 -3.07 -9.00 13.27
C HIS A 94 -2.65 -10.16 12.34
N THR A 95 -3.53 -11.14 12.14
CA THR A 95 -3.34 -12.22 11.16
C THR A 95 -3.94 -11.80 9.83
N ALA A 96 -3.24 -12.00 8.73
CA ALA A 96 -3.73 -11.59 7.41
C ALA A 96 -5.05 -12.30 7.06
N THR A 97 -6.09 -11.50 6.81
CA THR A 97 -7.36 -11.95 6.26
C THR A 97 -7.52 -11.32 4.89
N CYS A 98 -7.67 -12.14 3.85
CA CYS A 98 -7.75 -11.67 2.48
C CYS A 98 -9.08 -12.05 1.84
N TRP A 99 -9.50 -11.29 0.84
CA TRP A 99 -10.72 -11.51 0.07
C TRP A 99 -10.54 -11.15 -1.39
N SER A 100 -11.32 -11.81 -2.26
CA SER A 100 -11.40 -11.48 -3.68
C SER A 100 -12.18 -10.17 -3.90
N LEU A 101 -11.77 -9.42 -4.93
CA LEU A 101 -12.44 -8.22 -5.39
C LEU A 101 -13.29 -8.56 -6.64
N GLY A 102 -14.52 -9.05 -6.46
CA GLY A 102 -15.45 -9.43 -7.55
C GLY A 102 -16.93 -9.33 -7.16
N CYS A 103 -17.82 -9.17 -8.14
CA CYS A 103 -19.18 -8.62 -7.96
C CYS A 103 -20.13 -9.39 -7.03
N ASP A 104 -20.04 -10.72 -6.90
CA ASP A 104 -21.19 -11.45 -6.32
C ASP A 104 -20.90 -12.17 -5.00
N THR A 105 -19.63 -12.43 -4.65
CA THR A 105 -19.25 -12.93 -3.31
C THR A 105 -17.82 -12.54 -2.94
N THR A 106 -17.62 -12.00 -1.75
CA THR A 106 -16.30 -11.90 -1.11
C THR A 106 -15.99 -13.23 -0.42
N THR A 107 -15.17 -14.07 -1.04
CA THR A 107 -14.62 -15.27 -0.39
C THR A 107 -13.43 -14.87 0.46
N LEU A 108 -13.48 -15.18 1.76
CA LEU A 108 -12.35 -14.97 2.67
C LEU A 108 -11.35 -16.12 2.56
N TYR A 109 -10.07 -15.81 2.61
CA TYR A 109 -8.98 -16.79 2.74
C TYR A 109 -7.89 -16.31 3.69
N TYR A 110 -7.13 -17.27 4.23
CA TYR A 110 -6.16 -17.07 5.31
C TYR A 110 -4.79 -17.65 4.90
N PRO A 111 -3.93 -16.85 4.25
CA PRO A 111 -2.72 -17.34 3.56
C PRO A 111 -1.57 -17.76 4.50
N ALA A 112 -1.60 -17.29 5.75
CA ALA A 112 -0.55 -17.55 6.74
C ALA A 112 -1.19 -17.71 8.11
N VAL A 113 -1.96 -18.78 8.28
CA VAL A 113 -2.66 -19.09 9.54
C VAL A 113 -1.66 -19.06 10.69
N SER A 114 -2.04 -18.48 11.83
CA SER A 114 -1.20 -18.31 13.04
C SER A 114 0.02 -17.39 12.90
N THR A 115 0.22 -16.73 11.76
CA THR A 115 1.28 -15.72 11.61
C THR A 115 0.70 -14.31 11.79
N THR A 116 1.32 -13.53 12.67
CA THR A 116 0.98 -12.12 12.88
C THR A 116 1.90 -11.21 12.07
N PHE A 117 1.33 -10.10 11.58
CA PHE A 117 2.02 -9.17 10.70
C PHE A 117 1.96 -7.73 11.22
N GLU A 118 3.03 -6.99 11.02
CA GLU A 118 3.10 -5.55 11.27
C GLU A 118 2.52 -4.73 10.12
N LEU A 119 2.72 -5.21 8.89
CA LEU A 119 2.34 -4.51 7.68
C LEU A 119 2.05 -5.51 6.56
N LEU A 120 1.10 -5.16 5.70
CA LEU A 120 0.84 -5.83 4.43
C LEU A 120 1.07 -4.87 3.27
N VAL A 121 1.57 -5.41 2.16
CA VAL A 121 1.64 -4.75 0.84
C VAL A 121 1.15 -5.71 -0.22
N ALA A 122 0.49 -5.20 -1.26
CA ALA A 122 0.00 -6.00 -2.36
C ALA A 122 0.12 -5.22 -3.67
N GLY A 123 0.17 -5.97 -4.77
CA GLY A 123 0.18 -5.45 -6.13
C GLY A 123 0.08 -6.60 -7.12
N GLY A 124 -0.67 -6.41 -8.21
CA GLY A 124 -1.02 -7.54 -9.08
C GLY A 124 -1.78 -8.62 -8.30
N ASN A 125 -1.37 -9.87 -8.44
CA ASN A 125 -1.90 -11.02 -7.69
C ASN A 125 -1.07 -11.41 -6.45
N LEU A 126 -0.02 -10.64 -6.11
CA LEU A 126 0.90 -10.94 -5.03
C LEU A 126 0.60 -10.07 -3.79
N THR A 127 0.69 -10.68 -2.62
CA THR A 127 0.73 -9.99 -1.33
C THR A 127 1.99 -10.39 -0.58
N CYS A 128 2.58 -9.45 0.15
CA CYS A 128 3.65 -9.70 1.10
C CYS A 128 3.30 -9.07 2.44
N GLY A 129 3.72 -9.71 3.52
CA GLY A 129 3.59 -9.22 4.88
C GLY A 129 4.91 -9.23 5.63
N LEU A 130 5.10 -8.24 6.49
CA LEU A 130 6.21 -8.18 7.44
C LEU A 130 5.80 -8.89 8.74
N VAL A 131 6.46 -10.00 9.05
CA VAL A 131 6.12 -10.84 10.20
C VAL A 131 6.52 -10.15 11.52
N SER A 132 5.63 -10.13 12.51
CA SER A 132 5.83 -9.40 13.78
C SER A 132 6.96 -9.94 14.65
N THR A 133 7.23 -11.25 14.61
CA THR A 133 8.14 -11.92 15.55
C THR A 133 9.62 -11.76 15.17
N ASN A 134 9.92 -11.77 13.87
CA ASN A 134 11.28 -11.82 13.35
C ASN A 134 11.54 -10.79 12.23
N PHE A 135 10.53 -10.02 11.83
CA PHE A 135 10.60 -9.03 10.76
C PHE A 135 11.12 -9.61 9.43
N SER A 136 10.87 -10.90 9.21
CA SER A 136 11.06 -11.50 7.90
C SER A 136 9.86 -11.22 7.00
N LEU A 137 10.06 -11.38 5.69
CA LEU A 137 9.01 -11.18 4.70
C LEU A 137 8.40 -12.51 4.30
N LEU A 138 7.08 -12.58 4.38
CA LEU A 138 6.30 -13.70 3.91
C LEU A 138 5.39 -13.23 2.77
N CYS A 139 5.47 -13.87 1.61
CA CYS A 139 4.68 -13.50 0.44
C CYS A 139 3.80 -14.67 -0.05
N TRP A 140 2.64 -14.36 -0.59
CA TRP A 140 1.70 -15.32 -1.15
C TRP A 140 1.00 -14.74 -2.36
N SER A 141 0.58 -15.61 -3.27
CA SER A 141 -0.29 -15.25 -4.39
C SER A 141 -1.74 -15.61 -4.05
N MET A 142 -2.71 -14.94 -4.68
CA MET A 142 -4.12 -15.34 -4.61
C MET A 142 -4.34 -16.80 -5.04
N ASP A 143 -3.58 -17.28 -6.03
CA ASP A 143 -3.66 -18.65 -6.55
C ASP A 143 -2.77 -19.64 -5.76
N GLY A 144 -1.94 -19.14 -4.85
CA GLY A 144 -1.02 -19.91 -4.04
C GLY A 144 -1.62 -20.18 -2.65
N LEU A 145 -1.76 -21.45 -2.29
CA LEU A 145 -2.32 -21.82 -0.98
C LEU A 145 -1.37 -21.52 0.18
N MET A 146 -0.06 -21.39 -0.06
CA MET A 146 0.95 -21.29 0.98
C MET A 146 1.81 -20.05 0.81
N ALA A 147 1.93 -19.28 1.89
CA ALA A 147 2.86 -18.17 1.96
C ALA A 147 4.31 -18.70 2.09
N ALA A 148 5.22 -18.07 1.35
CA ALA A 148 6.63 -18.44 1.29
C ALA A 148 7.50 -17.32 1.86
N GLU A 149 8.52 -17.70 2.61
CA GLU A 149 9.51 -16.75 3.13
C GLU A 149 10.41 -16.27 2.00
N VAL A 150 10.63 -14.96 1.94
CA VAL A 150 11.56 -14.36 1.00
C VAL A 150 12.93 -14.24 1.65
N ASN A 151 13.97 -14.70 0.95
CA ASN A 151 15.36 -14.61 1.40
C ASN A 151 15.87 -13.16 1.39
N LEU A 152 15.44 -12.37 2.36
CA LEU A 152 15.86 -11.01 2.59
C LEU A 152 16.30 -10.85 4.04
N PRO A 153 17.25 -9.94 4.33
CA PRO A 153 17.56 -9.58 5.71
C PRO A 153 16.30 -9.01 6.38
N SER A 154 16.22 -9.12 7.71
CA SER A 154 15.12 -8.54 8.48
C SER A 154 14.93 -7.07 8.14
N ILE A 155 13.67 -6.70 7.86
CA ILE A 155 13.33 -5.34 7.45
C ILE A 155 13.07 -4.49 8.69
N LEU A 156 13.70 -3.32 8.75
CA LEU A 156 13.44 -2.38 9.84
C LEU A 156 11.98 -1.91 9.79
N PRO A 157 11.17 -2.12 10.84
CA PRO A 157 9.76 -1.72 10.88
C PRO A 157 9.56 -0.20 11.01
N GLY A 158 10.65 0.58 11.02
CA GLY A 158 10.62 2.03 11.10
C GLY A 158 12.02 2.63 11.18
N VAL A 159 12.07 3.94 11.41
CA VAL A 159 13.32 4.69 11.51
C VAL A 159 13.90 4.55 12.91
N CYS A 160 15.21 4.29 12.99
CA CYS A 160 15.95 4.30 14.25
C CYS A 160 16.03 5.74 14.79
N VAL A 161 15.67 5.90 16.05
CA VAL A 161 15.77 7.17 16.77
C VAL A 161 16.46 6.94 18.11
N SER A 162 17.33 7.88 18.49
CA SER A 162 18.06 7.84 19.75
C SER A 162 17.23 8.36 20.94
N ASP A 163 16.12 9.06 20.67
CA ASP A 163 15.26 9.64 21.70
C ASP A 163 13.87 8.97 21.72
N ASN A 164 13.58 8.29 22.82
CA ASN A 164 12.32 7.59 23.06
C ASN A 164 11.13 8.53 23.31
N SER A 165 11.36 9.81 23.59
CA SER A 165 10.31 10.81 23.85
C SER A 165 9.41 11.02 22.63
N SER A 166 9.93 10.73 21.44
CA SER A 166 9.21 10.78 20.18
C SER A 166 8.18 9.63 20.00
N CYS A 167 8.31 8.55 20.78
CA CYS A 167 7.52 7.34 20.63
C CYS A 167 6.17 7.40 21.35
N LYS A 168 5.23 8.16 20.80
CA LYS A 168 3.88 8.36 21.35
C LYS A 168 3.10 7.06 21.55
N CYS A 169 3.22 6.09 20.62
CA CYS A 169 2.55 4.79 20.69
C CYS A 169 3.42 3.67 21.26
N GLY A 170 4.51 4.03 21.95
CA GLY A 170 5.43 3.07 22.55
C GLY A 170 6.53 2.61 21.59
N LEU A 171 7.36 1.71 22.10
CA LEU A 171 8.53 1.17 21.42
C LEU A 171 8.17 -0.13 20.70
N PHE A 172 8.79 -0.39 19.56
CA PHE A 172 8.79 -1.73 18.98
C PHE A 172 9.67 -2.65 19.85
N PRO A 173 9.13 -3.81 20.32
CA PRO A 173 9.90 -4.77 21.10
C PRO A 173 11.15 -5.22 20.35
N ASP A 174 12.25 -5.35 21.08
CA ASP A 174 13.56 -5.74 20.55
C ASP A 174 14.09 -4.90 19.38
N SER A 175 13.54 -3.69 19.18
CA SER A 175 13.89 -2.86 18.02
C SER A 175 15.36 -2.45 17.96
N GLY A 176 16.03 -2.38 19.11
CA GLY A 176 17.45 -2.04 19.19
C GLY A 176 18.38 -3.01 18.46
N ARG A 177 17.98 -4.28 18.26
CA ARG A 177 18.78 -5.25 17.48
C ARG A 177 18.79 -4.95 15.98
N PHE A 178 17.83 -4.17 15.49
CA PHE A 178 17.72 -3.79 14.08
C PHE A 178 18.41 -2.46 13.78
N CYS A 179 18.73 -1.67 14.81
CA CYS A 179 19.42 -0.41 14.64
C CYS A 179 20.94 -0.62 14.59
N LYS A 180 21.60 0.05 13.63
CA LYS A 180 23.05 -0.02 13.49
C LYS A 180 23.79 0.61 14.67
N VAL A 181 23.20 1.66 15.26
CA VAL A 181 23.75 2.37 16.41
C VAL A 181 23.20 1.74 17.68
N SER A 182 24.10 1.32 18.56
CA SER A 182 23.71 0.75 19.87
C SER A 182 22.96 1.78 20.70
N GLY A 183 21.80 1.41 21.23
CA GLY A 183 20.94 2.27 22.04
C GLY A 183 19.82 2.96 21.27
N ASP A 184 19.87 2.98 19.93
CA ASP A 184 18.75 3.44 19.10
C ASP A 184 17.58 2.46 19.17
N ILE A 185 16.36 2.98 19.05
CA ILE A 185 15.11 2.20 19.08
C ILE A 185 14.22 2.59 17.90
N ILE A 186 13.14 1.82 17.68
CA ILE A 186 12.12 2.15 16.68
C ILE A 186 10.78 2.41 17.40
N CYS A 187 10.15 3.54 17.09
CA CYS A 187 8.82 3.87 17.61
C CYS A 187 7.71 3.12 16.88
N LYS A 188 6.67 2.68 17.61
CA LYS A 188 5.43 2.21 17.00
C LYS A 188 4.72 3.36 16.30
N VAL A 189 4.32 3.12 15.05
CA VAL A 189 3.46 4.03 14.28
C VAL A 189 2.05 3.46 14.33
N SER A 190 1.07 4.27 14.72
CA SER A 190 -0.33 3.88 14.69
C SER A 190 -1.13 4.92 13.91
N PRO A 191 -1.95 4.51 12.93
CA PRO A 191 -2.94 5.39 12.29
C PRO A 191 -4.12 5.71 13.23
N HIS A 192 -4.25 4.97 14.35
CA HIS A 192 -5.28 5.15 15.37
C HIS A 192 -4.69 5.66 16.70
N PRO A 193 -5.50 6.24 17.61
CA PRO A 193 -5.05 6.56 18.96
C PRO A 193 -4.40 5.34 19.61
N CYS A 194 -3.21 5.53 20.18
CA CYS A 194 -2.46 4.44 20.77
C CYS A 194 -3.29 3.77 21.87
N ALA A 195 -3.56 2.47 21.77
CA ALA A 195 -4.23 1.75 22.83
C ALA A 195 -3.31 1.72 24.06
N GLY A 196 -3.74 2.35 25.17
CA GLY A 196 -3.06 2.24 26.47
C GLY A 196 -2.53 3.52 27.12
N ARG A 197 -2.85 4.73 26.64
CA ARG A 197 -2.68 5.95 27.46
C ARG A 197 -3.90 6.86 27.29
N GLY A 198 -4.69 6.96 28.36
CA GLY A 198 -5.71 8.00 28.46
C GLY A 198 -5.04 9.37 28.52
N GLU A 199 -5.09 10.11 27.41
CA GLU A 199 -5.32 11.55 27.45
C GLU A 199 -5.78 12.02 26.06
N GLU A 200 -6.98 12.57 26.02
CA GLU A 200 -7.55 13.28 24.88
C GLU A 200 -6.78 14.58 24.67
N ARG A 201 -5.83 14.63 23.73
CA ARG A 201 -5.32 15.92 23.21
C ARG A 201 -5.08 15.92 21.70
N ARG A 202 -5.74 16.92 21.08
CA ARG A 202 -5.66 17.40 19.71
C ARG A 202 -4.24 17.40 19.14
N TRP A 203 -4.03 16.67 18.04
CA TRP A 203 -2.73 16.55 17.38
C TRP A 203 -2.31 17.86 16.70
N ARG A 204 -1.10 18.37 17.02
CA ARG A 204 -0.32 19.26 16.15
C ARG A 204 0.92 18.50 15.70
N TRP A 205 1.03 18.25 14.39
CA TRP A 205 2.26 17.79 13.77
C TRP A 205 3.08 19.00 13.35
N THR A 206 4.26 19.19 13.93
CA THR A 206 5.28 20.09 13.38
C THR A 206 6.04 19.32 12.32
N LEU A 207 5.66 19.51 11.05
CA LEU A 207 6.48 19.13 9.92
C LEU A 207 7.79 19.93 10.01
N ARG A 208 8.92 19.27 10.27
CA ARG A 208 10.22 19.85 9.88
C ARG A 208 10.20 19.91 8.35
N ARG A 209 10.33 21.10 7.78
CA ARG A 209 10.45 21.28 6.33
C ARG A 209 11.63 20.44 5.85
N CYS A 210 11.45 19.58 4.85
CA CYS A 210 12.58 19.20 4.00
C CYS A 210 13.07 20.49 3.35
N SER A 211 14.25 20.96 3.75
CA SER A 211 14.94 22.02 3.03
C SER A 211 15.50 21.39 1.77
N ILE A 212 14.82 21.58 0.64
CA ILE A 212 15.38 21.28 -0.66
C ILE A 212 16.48 22.33 -0.88
N ASP A 213 17.73 21.89 -0.88
CA ASP A 213 18.83 22.71 -1.37
C ASP A 213 18.59 22.98 -2.87
N GLN A 214 18.22 24.23 -3.19
CA GLN A 214 17.98 24.68 -4.57
C GLN A 214 19.28 24.74 -5.40
N SER A 215 20.43 24.34 -4.84
CA SER A 215 21.74 24.39 -5.50
C SER A 215 21.96 23.31 -6.57
N THR A 216 21.20 22.23 -6.59
CA THR A 216 21.43 21.14 -7.56
C THR A 216 20.48 21.22 -8.76
N LYS A 217 21.02 21.68 -9.90
CA LYS A 217 20.36 21.61 -11.20
C LYS A 217 20.09 20.14 -11.55
N PRO A 218 18.87 19.74 -11.92
CA PRO A 218 18.60 18.37 -12.36
C PRO A 218 19.46 18.02 -13.59
N PRO A 219 19.91 16.76 -13.71
CA PRO A 219 20.70 16.34 -14.87
C PRO A 219 19.88 16.49 -16.16
N PRO A 220 20.50 16.89 -17.28
CA PRO A 220 19.81 16.99 -18.55
C PRO A 220 19.32 15.61 -19.02
N PRO A 221 18.21 15.56 -19.77
CA PRO A 221 17.73 14.31 -20.35
C PRO A 221 18.79 13.71 -21.29
N PRO A 222 18.89 12.37 -21.37
CA PRO A 222 19.80 11.72 -22.30
C PRO A 222 19.47 12.11 -23.74
N THR A 223 20.50 12.51 -24.49
CA THR A 223 20.38 12.82 -25.92
C THR A 223 19.90 11.61 -26.72
N PRO A 224 18.98 11.78 -27.68
CA PRO A 224 18.53 10.68 -28.52
C PRO A 224 19.69 10.15 -29.37
N SER A 225 19.97 8.86 -29.25
CA SER A 225 20.99 8.17 -30.05
C SER A 225 20.65 8.28 -31.54
N ARG A 226 21.66 8.66 -32.32
CA ARG A 226 21.61 8.82 -33.77
C ARG A 226 21.16 7.50 -34.42
N VAL A 227 20.05 7.53 -35.14
CA VAL A 227 19.59 6.40 -35.97
C VAL A 227 20.66 6.14 -37.03
N LEU A 228 21.36 5.01 -36.91
CA LEU A 228 22.24 4.53 -37.97
C LEU A 228 21.36 4.09 -39.15
N HIS A 229 21.46 4.81 -40.27
CA HIS A 229 20.90 4.34 -41.53
C HIS A 229 21.62 3.06 -41.97
N ARG A 230 20.86 1.97 -42.13
CA ARG A 230 21.33 0.71 -42.73
C ARG A 230 21.40 0.87 -44.26
N PRO A 231 22.51 0.50 -44.93
CA PRO A 231 22.59 0.55 -46.38
C PRO A 231 21.70 -0.53 -47.03
N ARG A 232 21.23 -0.24 -48.26
CA ARG A 232 20.48 -1.13 -49.15
C ARG A 232 21.39 -2.19 -49.81
N GLY A 233 20.84 -3.39 -50.03
CA GLY A 233 21.40 -4.54 -50.77
C GLY A 233 21.60 -5.75 -49.84
N ASP A 234 21.13 -6.97 -50.07
CA ASP A 234 20.54 -7.64 -51.23
C ASP A 234 19.51 -8.72 -50.80
N THR A 235 18.68 -9.11 -51.75
CA THR A 235 17.63 -10.15 -51.72
C THR A 235 18.10 -11.54 -51.25
N LEU A 236 17.27 -12.21 -50.42
CA LEU A 236 17.05 -13.68 -50.31
C LEU A 236 15.84 -13.94 -49.34
N PRO A 237 15.20 -15.13 -49.36
CA PRO A 237 13.74 -15.27 -49.47
C PRO A 237 12.97 -15.21 -48.14
N ARG A 238 11.68 -14.88 -48.25
CA ARG A 238 10.69 -14.86 -47.15
C ARG A 238 10.50 -16.25 -46.51
N PRO A 239 10.59 -16.36 -45.17
CA PRO A 239 9.84 -17.34 -44.37
C PRO A 239 8.49 -16.74 -43.91
N PRO A 240 7.54 -17.56 -43.44
CA PRO A 240 6.13 -17.22 -43.38
C PRO A 240 5.79 -16.17 -42.32
N LEU A 241 4.73 -15.40 -42.61
CA LEU A 241 4.05 -14.51 -41.67
C LEU A 241 3.54 -15.32 -40.46
N PHE A 242 4.17 -15.15 -39.31
CA PHE A 242 3.47 -15.33 -38.03
C PHE A 242 2.92 -13.96 -37.62
N ALA A 243 1.64 -13.77 -37.89
CA ALA A 243 0.84 -12.75 -37.24
C ALA A 243 0.74 -13.13 -35.75
N ALA A 244 1.56 -12.52 -34.90
CA ALA A 244 1.23 -12.42 -33.49
C ALA A 244 0.12 -11.37 -33.38
N SER A 245 -1.12 -11.86 -33.49
CA SER A 245 -2.30 -11.10 -33.12
C SER A 245 -2.11 -10.65 -31.68
N VAL A 246 -2.03 -9.34 -31.45
CA VAL A 246 -2.22 -8.78 -30.11
C VAL A 246 -3.64 -9.19 -29.72
N PRO A 247 -3.86 -10.01 -28.68
CA PRO A 247 -5.21 -10.18 -28.18
C PRO A 247 -5.62 -8.81 -27.66
N GLY A 248 -6.56 -8.19 -28.37
CA GLY A 248 -7.24 -6.98 -27.92
C GLY A 248 -7.70 -7.21 -26.49
N ARG A 249 -7.25 -6.35 -25.58
CA ARG A 249 -7.69 -6.37 -24.19
C ARG A 249 -9.20 -6.12 -24.23
N ALA A 250 -9.96 -7.16 -23.87
CA ALA A 250 -11.40 -7.06 -23.78
C ALA A 250 -11.75 -5.89 -22.84
N PRO A 251 -12.78 -5.09 -23.16
CA PRO A 251 -13.30 -4.12 -22.21
C PRO A 251 -13.71 -4.88 -20.95
N LEU A 252 -13.23 -4.43 -19.79
CA LEU A 252 -13.82 -4.84 -18.53
C LEU A 252 -15.32 -4.51 -18.62
N PRO A 253 -16.23 -5.47 -18.38
CA PRO A 253 -17.65 -5.16 -18.38
C PRO A 253 -17.91 -4.15 -17.27
N GLY A 254 -18.40 -2.98 -17.67
CA GLY A 254 -18.88 -1.97 -16.75
C GLY A 254 -20.09 -2.50 -16.00
N CYS A 255 -20.05 -2.32 -14.69
CA CYS A 255 -21.18 -2.27 -13.77
C CYS A 255 -20.85 -1.19 -12.75
#